data_AF-A0A850LSY9-F1
#
_entry.id   AF-A0A850LSY9-F1
#
_cell.length_a   1.000
_cell.length_b   1.000
_cell.length_c   1.000
_cell.angle_alpha   90.00
_cell.angle_beta   90.00
_cell.angle_gamma   90.00
#
_symmetry.space_group_name_H-M   'P 1'
#
loop_
_entity.id
_entity.type
_entity.pdbx_description
1 polymer ?
#
loop_
_entity_poly.entity_id
_entity_poly.type
_entity_poly.pdbx_seq_one_letter_code
_entity_poly.pdbx_strand_id
1 'polypeptide(L)'
;MPKKVEKKKRSSEWHRFMYEFFERSAYEQWHDGVNPNVVLDLVGEEREEAENMLIESVQKGGMWPTDGLAALKSKKALPILKKKLNNAPPPTNVRIAEAIEEIEGSGEYVSVIIDELLTGGSPYDRLEAAMVLRKFPTQEAIIALFKGVLDPDYLVRNHSSESLLAIHGFEPEISKHREIFKLICADEERSGGQNLVELYEKAAEMLKKLFKNKKRTKKST
;
A
#
# COMPACT_ATOMS: atom_id res chain seq x y z
N MET A 1 46.15 -10.84 27.90
CA MET A 1 45.05 -11.81 27.71
C MET A 1 43.89 -11.10 27.04
N PRO A 2 43.44 -11.52 25.84
CA PRO A 2 42.26 -10.92 25.22
C PRO A 2 41.02 -11.29 26.06
N LYS A 3 40.25 -10.28 26.48
CA LYS A 3 38.94 -10.49 27.11
C LYS A 3 38.06 -11.24 26.10
N LYS A 4 37.61 -12.45 26.45
CA LYS A 4 36.52 -13.11 25.71
C LYS A 4 35.33 -12.15 25.74
N VAL A 5 34.99 -11.58 24.60
CA VAL A 5 33.75 -10.82 24.45
C VAL A 5 32.63 -11.84 24.56
N GLU A 6 31.97 -11.85 25.71
CA GLU A 6 30.81 -12.70 25.96
C GLU A 6 29.70 -12.25 24.99
N LYS A 7 29.31 -13.13 24.06
CA LYS A 7 28.23 -12.82 23.11
C LYS A 7 26.94 -12.66 23.92
N LYS A 8 26.45 -11.42 24.01
CA LYS A 8 25.18 -11.08 24.65
C LYS A 8 24.07 -11.94 24.05
N LYS A 9 23.32 -12.64 24.92
CA LYS A 9 22.20 -13.49 24.49
C LYS A 9 21.10 -12.59 23.88
N ARG A 10 20.69 -12.89 22.65
CA ARG A 10 19.62 -12.17 21.94
C ARG A 10 18.24 -12.49 22.52
N SER A 11 17.33 -11.53 22.45
CA SER A 11 15.94 -11.66 22.91
C SER A 11 15.10 -12.58 22.01
N SER A 12 13.91 -13.00 22.45
CA SER A 12 12.96 -13.73 21.60
C SER A 12 12.46 -12.88 20.43
N GLU A 13 12.29 -11.58 20.68
CA GLU A 13 11.84 -10.57 19.73
C GLU A 13 12.85 -10.43 18.59
N TRP A 14 14.16 -10.47 18.91
CA TRP A 14 15.23 -10.51 17.92
C TRP A 14 15.11 -11.69 16.97
N HIS A 15 14.85 -12.89 17.49
CA HIS A 15 14.71 -14.09 16.63
C HIS A 15 13.46 -14.00 15.76
N ARG A 16 12.35 -13.45 16.28
CA ARG A 16 11.15 -13.20 15.46
C ARG A 16 11.43 -12.21 14.34
N PHE A 17 12.12 -11.12 14.63
CA PHE A 17 12.56 -10.14 13.63
C PHE A 17 13.44 -10.79 12.54
N MET A 18 14.45 -11.57 12.95
CA MET A 18 15.34 -12.27 12.02
C MET A 18 14.58 -13.22 11.12
N TYR A 19 13.69 -14.03 11.71
CA TYR A 19 12.85 -14.94 10.95
C TYR A 19 12.05 -14.20 9.89
N GLU A 20 11.31 -13.18 10.31
CA GLU A 20 10.36 -12.45 9.47
C GLU A 20 11.01 -11.77 8.25
N PHE A 21 12.16 -11.14 8.45
CA PHE A 21 12.81 -10.36 7.38
C PHE A 21 13.92 -11.09 6.62
N PHE A 22 14.59 -12.09 7.23
CA PHE A 22 15.85 -12.62 6.70
C PHE A 22 15.92 -14.14 6.57
N GLU A 23 15.07 -14.90 7.25
CA GLU A 23 15.12 -16.36 7.21
C GLU A 23 13.95 -16.98 6.43
N ARG A 24 12.83 -16.25 6.27
CA ARG A 24 11.73 -16.67 5.40
C ARG A 24 12.16 -16.72 3.94
N SER A 25 11.62 -17.70 3.21
CA SER A 25 11.87 -17.83 1.78
C SER A 25 11.20 -16.70 1.01
N ALA A 26 11.74 -16.39 -0.18
CA ALA A 26 11.15 -15.39 -1.08
C ALA A 26 9.70 -15.73 -1.45
N TYR A 27 9.36 -17.03 -1.53
CA TYR A 27 7.99 -17.49 -1.79
C TYR A 27 7.04 -17.16 -0.63
N GLU A 28 7.42 -17.45 0.61
CA GLU A 28 6.61 -17.14 1.79
C GLU A 28 6.40 -15.63 1.94
N GLN A 29 7.44 -14.84 1.74
CA GLN A 29 7.35 -13.38 1.81
C GLN A 29 6.46 -12.81 0.69
N TRP A 30 6.52 -13.38 -0.51
CA TRP A 30 5.66 -12.99 -1.62
C TRP A 30 4.20 -13.39 -1.41
N HIS A 31 3.94 -14.59 -0.90
CA HIS A 31 2.58 -15.14 -0.76
C HIS A 31 1.86 -14.60 0.47
N ASP A 32 2.51 -14.61 1.63
CA ASP A 32 1.86 -14.23 2.90
C ASP A 32 2.16 -12.78 3.31
N GLY A 33 3.08 -12.12 2.60
CA GLY A 33 3.64 -10.84 3.01
C GLY A 33 4.61 -10.97 4.18
N VAL A 34 5.16 -9.83 4.58
CA VAL A 34 5.99 -9.69 5.79
C VAL A 34 5.18 -8.95 6.85
N ASN A 35 5.29 -9.35 8.11
CA ASN A 35 4.73 -8.61 9.24
C ASN A 35 5.71 -7.51 9.69
N PRO A 36 5.52 -6.24 9.29
CA PRO A 36 6.49 -5.20 9.60
C PRO A 36 6.54 -4.85 11.08
N ASN A 37 5.48 -5.14 11.85
CA ASN A 37 5.37 -4.70 13.23
C ASN A 37 6.28 -5.46 14.20
N VAL A 38 6.86 -6.60 13.79
CA VAL A 38 7.78 -7.36 14.66
C VAL A 38 9.02 -6.55 15.07
N VAL A 39 9.37 -5.54 14.28
CA VAL A 39 10.49 -4.63 14.58
C VAL A 39 10.17 -3.67 15.72
N LEU A 40 8.89 -3.41 15.98
CA LEU A 40 8.44 -2.49 17.03
C LEU A 40 8.60 -3.09 18.44
N ASP A 41 8.71 -4.41 18.53
CA ASP A 41 8.89 -5.13 19.79
C ASP A 41 10.36 -5.11 20.25
N LEU A 42 11.29 -4.71 19.38
CA LEU A 42 12.70 -4.58 19.72
C LEU A 42 12.96 -3.30 20.52
N VAL A 43 13.92 -3.37 21.44
CA VAL A 43 14.33 -2.24 22.29
C VAL A 43 15.86 -2.10 22.36
N GLY A 44 16.33 -0.89 22.69
CA GLY A 44 17.75 -0.62 22.90
C GLY A 44 18.64 -0.99 21.70
N GLU A 45 19.76 -1.65 21.98
CA GLU A 45 20.77 -2.05 20.98
C GLU A 45 20.19 -2.96 19.89
N GLU A 46 19.27 -3.87 20.23
CA GLU A 46 18.67 -4.77 19.23
C GLU A 46 17.77 -4.00 18.25
N ARG A 47 17.06 -2.97 18.72
CA ARG A 47 16.25 -2.11 17.84
C ARG A 47 17.15 -1.32 16.88
N GLU A 48 18.23 -0.75 17.39
CA GLU A 48 19.18 0.01 16.58
C GLU A 48 19.87 -0.89 15.54
N GLU A 49 20.28 -2.10 15.94
CA GLU A 49 20.88 -3.07 15.03
C GLU A 49 19.89 -3.53 13.94
N ALA A 50 18.64 -3.82 14.31
CA ALA A 50 17.59 -4.16 13.35
C ALA A 50 17.33 -3.03 12.34
N GLU A 51 17.22 -1.78 12.79
CA GLU A 51 17.08 -0.62 11.89
C GLU A 51 18.23 -0.54 10.89
N ASN A 52 19.48 -0.73 11.35
CA ASN A 52 20.66 -0.74 10.49
C ASN A 52 20.65 -1.88 9.46
N MET A 53 20.25 -3.09 9.90
CA MET A 53 20.15 -4.26 9.02
C MET A 53 19.09 -4.07 7.95
N LEU A 54 17.94 -3.47 8.30
CA LEU A 54 16.89 -3.16 7.34
C LEU A 54 17.38 -2.13 6.29
N ILE A 55 18.06 -1.06 6.73
CA ILE A 55 18.66 -0.06 5.84
C ILE A 55 19.67 -0.70 4.88
N GLU A 56 20.57 -1.54 5.39
CA GLU A 56 21.57 -2.25 4.58
C GLU A 56 20.90 -3.19 3.57
N SER A 57 19.83 -3.87 3.98
CA SER A 57 19.09 -4.80 3.10
C SER A 57 18.38 -4.06 1.97
N VAL A 58 17.74 -2.90 2.23
CA VAL A 58 17.20 -2.02 1.18
C VAL A 58 18.31 -1.57 0.23
N GLN A 59 19.47 -1.21 0.76
CA GLN A 59 20.62 -0.80 -0.07
C GLN A 59 21.05 -1.92 -1.03
N LYS A 60 21.01 -3.19 -0.58
CA LYS A 60 21.30 -4.38 -1.39
C LYS A 60 20.17 -4.81 -2.34
N GLY A 61 19.01 -4.15 -2.29
CA GLY A 61 17.88 -4.43 -3.19
C GLY A 61 16.76 -5.27 -2.58
N GLY A 62 16.79 -5.55 -1.27
CA GLY A 62 15.66 -6.16 -0.58
C GLY A 62 14.48 -5.19 -0.54
N MET A 63 13.30 -5.62 -1.01
CA MET A 63 12.09 -4.78 -0.99
C MET A 63 11.38 -4.79 0.37
N TRP A 64 11.23 -5.95 1.00
CA TRP A 64 10.48 -6.14 2.25
C TRP A 64 11.00 -5.34 3.46
N PRO A 65 12.32 -5.13 3.63
CA PRO A 65 12.83 -4.29 4.70
C PRO A 65 12.26 -2.87 4.72
N THR A 66 11.75 -2.37 3.59
CA THR A 66 11.07 -1.09 3.45
C THR A 66 9.89 -0.95 4.41
N ASP A 67 9.12 -2.02 4.62
CA ASP A 67 7.93 -1.98 5.50
C ASP A 67 8.32 -1.90 6.96
N GLY A 68 9.38 -2.59 7.36
CA GLY A 68 9.93 -2.50 8.71
C GLY A 68 10.43 -1.08 9.01
N LEU A 69 11.07 -0.43 8.03
CA LEU A 69 11.53 0.96 8.16
C LEU A 69 10.37 1.96 8.27
N ALA A 70 9.29 1.73 7.51
CA ALA A 70 8.06 2.49 7.61
C ALA A 70 7.39 2.33 8.99
N ALA A 71 7.30 1.10 9.50
CA ALA A 71 6.79 0.82 10.84
C ALA A 71 7.62 1.54 11.92
N LEU A 72 8.95 1.48 11.83
CA LEU A 72 9.85 2.17 12.75
C LEU A 72 9.78 3.70 12.69
N LYS A 73 9.15 4.26 11.64
CA LYS A 73 9.26 5.69 11.30
C LYS A 73 10.72 6.14 11.18
N SER A 74 11.56 5.29 10.58
CA SER A 74 13.01 5.48 10.49
C SER A 74 13.38 6.70 9.65
N LYS A 75 13.61 7.85 10.30
CA LYS A 75 14.17 9.04 9.63
C LYS A 75 15.56 8.78 9.05
N LYS A 76 16.31 7.86 9.67
CA LYS A 76 17.64 7.43 9.21
C LYS A 76 17.60 6.76 7.83
N ALA A 77 16.50 6.10 7.49
CA ALA A 77 16.33 5.44 6.19
C ALA A 77 15.94 6.38 5.04
N LEU A 78 15.45 7.60 5.32
CA LEU A 78 14.94 8.50 4.28
C LEU A 78 15.94 8.76 3.13
N PRO A 79 17.25 9.01 3.38
CA PRO A 79 18.20 9.22 2.29
C PRO A 79 18.32 8.02 1.35
N ILE A 80 18.33 6.79 1.87
CA ILE A 80 18.44 5.59 1.03
C ILE A 80 17.13 5.29 0.30
N LEU A 81 15.98 5.47 0.95
CA LEU A 81 14.67 5.27 0.34
C LEU A 81 14.46 6.23 -0.83
N LYS A 82 14.71 7.53 -0.64
CA LYS A 82 14.61 8.55 -1.69
C LYS A 82 15.55 8.26 -2.86
N LYS A 83 16.79 7.83 -2.58
CA LYS A 83 17.74 7.42 -3.62
C LYS A 83 17.24 6.21 -4.41
N LYS A 84 16.66 5.21 -3.72
CA LYS A 84 16.18 3.98 -4.34
C LYS A 84 14.93 4.20 -5.18
N LEU A 85 14.02 5.06 -4.72
CA LEU A 85 12.79 5.39 -5.43
C LEU A 85 13.04 5.79 -6.88
N ASN A 86 14.06 6.62 -7.13
CA ASN A 86 14.40 7.14 -8.46
C ASN A 86 14.70 6.07 -9.51
N ASN A 87 15.01 4.83 -9.10
CA ASN A 87 15.35 3.73 -10.00
C ASN A 87 14.54 2.46 -9.71
N ALA A 88 13.53 2.54 -8.85
CA ALA A 88 12.74 1.38 -8.47
C ALA A 88 11.74 1.04 -9.58
N PRO A 89 11.67 -0.22 -10.04
CA PRO A 89 10.64 -0.65 -10.97
C PRO A 89 9.28 -0.74 -10.25
N PRO A 90 8.16 -0.66 -10.98
CA PRO A 90 6.87 -1.06 -10.44
C PRO A 90 6.84 -2.54 -10.02
N PRO A 91 6.10 -2.91 -8.95
CA PRO A 91 5.39 -2.04 -8.01
C PRO A 91 6.29 -1.57 -6.84
N THR A 92 7.62 -1.81 -6.90
CA THR A 92 8.55 -1.48 -5.80
C THR A 92 8.62 0.04 -5.54
N ASN A 93 8.46 0.86 -6.58
CA ASN A 93 8.35 2.31 -6.46
C ASN A 93 7.19 2.75 -5.56
N VAL A 94 6.01 2.14 -5.69
CA VAL A 94 4.81 2.42 -4.87
C VAL A 94 5.10 2.13 -3.40
N ARG A 95 5.69 0.97 -3.11
CA ARG A 95 6.02 0.56 -1.73
C ARG A 95 7.05 1.47 -1.08
N ILE A 96 8.06 1.91 -1.84
CA ILE A 96 9.06 2.87 -1.35
C ILE A 96 8.42 4.25 -1.13
N ALA A 97 7.58 4.72 -2.05
CA ALA A 97 6.87 5.99 -1.91
C ALA A 97 5.94 5.99 -0.68
N GLU A 98 5.19 4.90 -0.49
CA GLU A 98 4.36 4.67 0.69
C GLU A 98 5.19 4.73 1.97
N ALA A 99 6.32 4.03 2.04
CA ALA A 99 7.17 4.03 3.21
C ALA A 99 7.76 5.41 3.52
N ILE A 100 8.17 6.17 2.49
CA ILE A 100 8.63 7.54 2.67
C ILE A 100 7.49 8.39 3.26
N GLU A 101 6.29 8.34 2.69
CA GLU A 101 5.14 9.08 3.19
C GLU A 101 4.74 8.67 4.61
N GLU A 102 4.78 7.39 4.92
CA GLU A 102 4.53 6.90 6.26
C GLU A 102 5.56 7.42 7.27
N ILE A 103 6.82 7.60 6.86
CA ILE A 103 7.89 8.11 7.71
C ILE A 103 7.79 9.64 7.84
N GLU A 104 7.60 10.38 6.75
CA GLU A 104 7.72 11.85 6.74
C GLU A 104 6.40 12.63 6.70
N GLY A 105 5.34 12.07 6.10
CA GLY A 105 4.01 12.68 6.01
C GLY A 105 3.98 13.99 5.21
N SER A 106 4.84 14.15 4.21
CA SER A 106 4.96 15.37 3.42
C SER A 106 3.87 15.49 2.34
N GLY A 107 3.34 14.35 1.88
CA GLY A 107 2.43 14.25 0.73
C GLY A 107 3.12 14.33 -0.63
N GLU A 108 4.43 14.60 -0.67
CA GLU A 108 5.21 14.81 -1.90
C GLU A 108 5.22 13.57 -2.80
N TYR A 109 5.38 12.39 -2.20
CA TYR A 109 5.54 11.11 -2.89
C TYR A 109 4.22 10.40 -3.18
N VAL A 110 3.09 10.94 -2.71
CA VAL A 110 1.75 10.45 -3.10
C VAL A 110 1.55 10.55 -4.62
N SER A 111 2.18 11.55 -5.27
CA SER A 111 2.19 11.72 -6.72
C SER A 111 2.71 10.48 -7.46
N VAL A 112 3.77 9.83 -6.96
CA VAL A 112 4.33 8.60 -7.56
C VAL A 112 3.30 7.47 -7.54
N ILE A 113 2.55 7.35 -6.46
CA ILE A 113 1.52 6.33 -6.28
C ILE A 113 0.33 6.62 -7.21
N ILE A 114 -0.05 7.89 -7.35
CA ILE A 114 -1.09 8.32 -8.30
C ILE A 114 -0.66 8.00 -9.74
N ASP A 115 0.57 8.33 -10.12
CA ASP A 115 1.07 8.09 -11.47
C ASP A 115 1.09 6.60 -11.81
N GLU A 116 1.46 5.74 -10.85
CA GLU A 116 1.39 4.28 -11.02
C GLU A 116 -0.04 3.81 -11.26
N LEU A 117 -1.03 4.26 -10.46
CA LEU A 117 -2.43 3.90 -10.68
C LEU A 117 -2.93 4.32 -12.08
N LEU A 118 -2.48 5.47 -12.59
CA LEU A 118 -3.02 6.03 -13.84
C LEU A 118 -2.29 5.54 -15.09
N THR A 119 -1.03 5.14 -14.97
CA THR A 119 -0.16 4.89 -16.13
C THR A 119 0.62 3.57 -16.06
N GLY A 120 0.54 2.85 -14.94
CA GLY A 120 1.23 1.58 -14.72
C GLY A 120 0.90 0.55 -15.79
N GLY A 121 1.93 -0.13 -16.32
CA GLY A 121 1.77 -1.05 -17.44
C GLY A 121 1.03 -2.32 -17.06
N SER A 122 1.27 -2.85 -15.87
CA SER A 122 0.63 -4.05 -15.35
C SER A 122 -0.62 -3.71 -14.53
N PRO A 123 -1.74 -4.44 -14.67
CA PRO A 123 -2.87 -4.29 -13.77
C PRO A 123 -2.50 -4.58 -12.31
N TYR A 124 -1.51 -5.44 -12.06
CA TYR A 124 -1.01 -5.72 -10.72
C TYR A 124 -0.28 -4.53 -10.07
N ASP A 125 0.40 -3.70 -10.87
CA ASP A 125 1.07 -2.51 -10.35
C ASP A 125 0.02 -1.42 -10.03
N ARG A 126 -0.96 -1.25 -10.95
CA ARG A 126 -2.07 -0.31 -10.76
C ARG A 126 -2.96 -0.67 -9.57
N LEU A 127 -3.25 -1.96 -9.35
CA LEU A 127 -4.07 -2.37 -8.21
C LEU A 127 -3.34 -2.15 -6.87
N GLU A 128 -2.01 -2.37 -6.82
CA GLU A 128 -1.22 -2.09 -5.61
C GLU A 128 -1.29 -0.60 -5.29
N ALA A 129 -1.11 0.26 -6.29
CA ALA A 129 -1.28 1.70 -6.15
C ALA A 129 -2.69 2.09 -5.65
N ALA A 130 -3.75 1.49 -6.21
CA ALA A 130 -5.13 1.71 -5.73
C ALA A 130 -5.30 1.32 -4.26
N MET A 131 -4.71 0.20 -3.83
CA MET A 131 -4.77 -0.27 -2.44
C MET A 131 -3.99 0.64 -1.48
N VAL A 132 -2.85 1.17 -1.91
CA VAL A 132 -2.01 2.06 -1.08
C VAL A 132 -2.64 3.44 -0.93
N LEU A 133 -3.24 4.01 -1.99
CA LEU A 133 -3.83 5.36 -1.97
C LEU A 133 -4.92 5.55 -0.90
N ARG A 134 -5.55 4.48 -0.40
CA ARG A 134 -6.51 4.58 0.73
C ARG A 134 -5.89 5.14 2.01
N LYS A 135 -4.58 4.98 2.21
CA LYS A 135 -3.83 5.52 3.36
C LYS A 135 -3.60 7.02 3.25
N PHE A 136 -3.68 7.58 2.04
CA PHE A 136 -3.37 8.98 1.74
C PHE A 136 -4.59 9.68 1.10
N PRO A 137 -5.64 10.01 1.87
CA PRO A 137 -6.92 10.52 1.34
C PRO A 137 -6.86 11.99 0.91
N THR A 138 -5.85 12.37 0.11
CA THR A 138 -5.77 13.69 -0.52
C THR A 138 -6.84 13.82 -1.60
N GLN A 139 -7.14 15.06 -2.00
CA GLN A 139 -8.10 15.30 -3.07
C GLN A 139 -7.65 14.65 -4.39
N GLU A 140 -6.35 14.72 -4.67
CA GLU A 140 -5.69 14.16 -5.86
C GLU A 140 -5.78 12.63 -5.85
N ALA A 141 -5.51 11.98 -4.72
CA ALA A 141 -5.65 10.54 -4.56
C ALA A 141 -7.10 10.08 -4.79
N ILE A 142 -8.08 10.81 -4.24
CA ILE A 142 -9.51 10.49 -4.45
C ILE A 142 -9.89 10.63 -5.93
N ILE A 143 -9.39 11.67 -6.62
CA ILE A 143 -9.63 11.86 -8.06
C ILE A 143 -9.00 10.70 -8.86
N ALA A 144 -7.77 10.31 -8.53
CA ALA A 144 -7.08 9.20 -9.18
C ALA A 144 -7.83 7.87 -8.98
N LEU A 145 -8.29 7.59 -7.76
CA LEU A 145 -9.10 6.40 -7.46
C LEU A 145 -10.40 6.39 -8.26
N PHE A 146 -11.08 7.53 -8.44
CA PHE A 146 -12.26 7.58 -9.32
C PHE A 146 -11.93 7.30 -10.79
N LYS A 147 -10.73 7.65 -11.26
CA LYS A 147 -10.26 7.22 -12.59
C LYS A 147 -9.96 5.73 -12.62
N GLY A 148 -9.40 5.17 -11.54
CA GLY A 148 -9.17 3.72 -11.39
C GLY A 148 -10.46 2.89 -11.40
N VAL A 149 -11.61 3.46 -11.01
CA VAL A 149 -12.94 2.81 -11.18
C VAL A 149 -13.29 2.62 -12.67
N LEU A 150 -12.64 3.35 -13.59
CA LEU A 150 -12.81 3.25 -15.04
C LEU A 150 -11.74 2.39 -15.71
N ASP A 151 -10.83 1.79 -14.93
CA ASP A 151 -9.72 0.99 -15.46
C ASP A 151 -10.24 -0.19 -16.30
N PRO A 152 -9.57 -0.58 -17.40
CA PRO A 152 -9.96 -1.76 -18.18
C PRO A 152 -9.92 -3.07 -17.35
N ASP A 153 -9.04 -3.16 -16.35
CA ASP A 153 -8.89 -4.34 -15.52
C ASP A 153 -9.85 -4.31 -14.32
N TYR A 154 -10.58 -5.42 -14.14
CA TYR A 154 -11.56 -5.57 -13.07
C TYR A 154 -10.96 -5.42 -11.66
N LEU A 155 -9.75 -5.97 -11.41
CA LEU A 155 -9.14 -5.93 -10.09
C LEU A 155 -8.76 -4.49 -9.70
N VAL A 156 -8.30 -3.70 -10.66
CA VAL A 156 -8.01 -2.27 -10.45
C VAL A 156 -9.30 -1.51 -10.13
N ARG A 157 -10.40 -1.76 -10.86
CA ARG A 157 -11.71 -1.15 -10.56
C ARG A 157 -12.23 -1.54 -9.17
N ASN A 158 -12.09 -2.81 -8.82
CA ASN A 158 -12.52 -3.36 -7.52
C ASN A 158 -11.79 -2.65 -6.37
N HIS A 159 -10.45 -2.67 -6.39
CA HIS A 159 -9.66 -2.08 -5.31
C HIS A 159 -9.74 -0.55 -5.29
N SER A 160 -9.90 0.12 -6.43
CA SER A 160 -10.18 1.56 -6.45
C SER A 160 -11.50 1.89 -5.74
N SER A 161 -12.54 1.08 -5.98
CA SER A 161 -13.86 1.24 -5.33
C SER A 161 -13.78 0.96 -3.82
N GLU A 162 -13.08 -0.10 -3.41
CA GLU A 162 -12.86 -0.44 -2.00
C GLU A 162 -12.05 0.63 -1.26
N SER A 163 -11.00 1.16 -1.88
CA SER A 163 -10.22 2.27 -1.33
C SER A 163 -11.08 3.52 -1.14
N LEU A 164 -11.94 3.86 -2.12
CA LEU A 164 -12.90 4.95 -1.98
C LEU A 164 -13.90 4.72 -0.85
N LEU A 165 -14.40 3.49 -0.67
CA LEU A 165 -15.27 3.12 0.45
C LEU A 165 -14.56 3.34 1.78
N ALA A 166 -13.33 2.83 1.93
CA ALA A 166 -12.53 2.95 3.14
C ALA A 166 -12.26 4.43 3.51
N ILE A 167 -11.84 5.26 2.54
CA ILE A 167 -11.61 6.70 2.73
C ILE A 167 -12.88 7.40 3.26
N HIS A 168 -14.05 6.96 2.79
CA HIS A 168 -15.33 7.52 3.23
C HIS A 168 -15.91 6.81 4.47
N GLY A 169 -15.12 5.96 5.13
CA GLY A 169 -15.42 5.25 6.37
C GLY A 169 -16.47 4.16 6.23
N PHE A 170 -16.63 3.59 5.02
CA PHE A 170 -17.39 2.36 4.81
C PHE A 170 -16.45 1.15 4.93
N GLU A 171 -17.03 -0.02 5.11
CA GLU A 171 -16.30 -1.26 4.96
C GLU A 171 -15.83 -1.41 3.50
N PRO A 172 -14.55 -1.75 3.24
CA PRO A 172 -13.99 -1.89 1.89
C PRO A 172 -14.42 -3.21 1.25
N GLU A 173 -15.73 -3.40 1.08
CA GLU A 173 -16.31 -4.60 0.48
C GLU A 173 -17.35 -4.17 -0.55
N ILE A 174 -16.89 -3.88 -1.77
CA ILE A 174 -17.73 -3.31 -2.82
C ILE A 174 -18.87 -4.26 -3.25
N SER A 175 -18.69 -5.57 -3.07
CA SER A 175 -19.71 -6.60 -3.32
C SER A 175 -20.98 -6.43 -2.46
N LYS A 176 -20.89 -5.80 -1.28
CA LYS A 176 -22.05 -5.40 -0.46
C LYS A 176 -22.89 -4.32 -1.12
N HIS A 177 -22.32 -3.56 -2.06
CA HIS A 177 -23.01 -2.56 -2.87
C HIS A 177 -23.39 -3.15 -4.24
N ARG A 178 -24.26 -4.17 -4.24
CA ARG A 178 -24.59 -5.03 -5.40
C ARG A 178 -24.77 -4.31 -6.73
N GLU A 179 -25.50 -3.20 -6.76
CA GLU A 179 -25.71 -2.45 -8.00
C GLU A 179 -24.44 -1.80 -8.54
N ILE A 180 -23.58 -1.28 -7.66
CA ILE A 180 -22.28 -0.72 -8.05
C ILE A 180 -21.35 -1.87 -8.46
N PHE A 181 -21.34 -2.95 -7.68
CA PHE A 181 -20.53 -4.14 -7.95
C PHE A 181 -20.83 -4.73 -9.33
N LYS A 182 -22.10 -4.90 -9.67
CA LYS A 182 -22.53 -5.39 -10.99
C LYS A 182 -21.96 -4.54 -12.14
N LEU A 183 -21.92 -3.23 -11.98
CA LEU A 183 -21.41 -2.32 -13.01
C LEU A 183 -19.89 -2.45 -13.17
N ILE A 184 -19.13 -2.53 -12.08
CA ILE A 184 -17.66 -2.68 -12.17
C ILE A 184 -17.25 -4.10 -12.59
N CYS A 185 -18.07 -5.11 -12.36
CA CYS A 185 -17.86 -6.49 -12.84
C CYS A 185 -18.26 -6.71 -14.31
N ALA A 186 -18.82 -5.71 -14.98
CA ALA A 186 -19.18 -5.84 -16.38
C ALA A 186 -17.92 -6.11 -17.22
N ASP A 187 -18.09 -6.99 -18.19
CA ASP A 187 -17.13 -7.33 -19.24
C ASP A 187 -17.92 -7.44 -20.56
N GLU A 188 -17.23 -7.71 -21.67
CA GLU A 188 -17.87 -7.76 -22.99
C GLU A 188 -19.07 -8.73 -23.01
N GLU A 189 -18.95 -9.89 -22.36
CA GLU A 189 -20.01 -10.91 -22.30
C GLU A 189 -21.20 -10.48 -21.43
N ARG A 190 -20.92 -9.85 -20.27
CA ARG A 190 -21.94 -9.48 -19.27
C ARG A 190 -22.59 -8.13 -19.54
N SER A 191 -22.00 -7.31 -20.40
CA SER A 191 -22.54 -5.98 -20.75
C SER A 191 -23.83 -6.04 -21.55
N GLY A 192 -24.14 -7.17 -22.21
CA GLY A 192 -25.29 -7.28 -23.10
C GLY A 192 -25.23 -6.28 -24.27
N GLY A 193 -24.02 -5.91 -24.72
CA GLY A 193 -23.78 -4.93 -25.78
C GLY A 193 -23.78 -3.47 -25.29
N GLN A 194 -23.87 -3.22 -23.99
CA GLN A 194 -23.72 -1.88 -23.42
C GLN A 194 -22.26 -1.42 -23.47
N ASN A 195 -22.07 -0.11 -23.60
CA ASN A 195 -20.75 0.48 -23.54
C ASN A 195 -20.16 0.34 -22.13
N LEU A 196 -19.07 -0.44 -22.00
CA LEU A 196 -18.41 -0.70 -20.71
C LEU A 196 -17.98 0.58 -19.99
N VAL A 197 -17.49 1.58 -20.75
CA VAL A 197 -17.07 2.86 -20.16
C VAL A 197 -18.26 3.55 -19.48
N GLU A 198 -19.43 3.59 -20.12
CA GLU A 198 -20.64 4.18 -19.53
C GLU A 198 -21.10 3.44 -18.27
N LEU A 199 -20.93 2.11 -18.23
CA LEU A 199 -21.23 1.32 -17.04
C LEU A 199 -20.30 1.67 -15.87
N TYR A 200 -19.00 1.80 -16.15
CA TYR A 200 -18.02 2.16 -15.13
C TYR A 200 -18.20 3.62 -14.65
N GLU A 201 -18.51 4.54 -15.55
CA GLU A 201 -18.85 5.93 -15.20
C GLU A 201 -20.10 5.98 -14.30
N LYS A 202 -21.12 5.18 -14.62
CA LYS A 202 -22.31 5.04 -13.78
C LYS A 202 -21.95 4.51 -12.40
N ALA A 203 -21.04 3.55 -12.29
CA ALA A 203 -20.55 3.04 -11.00
C ALA A 203 -19.85 4.14 -10.19
N ALA A 204 -18.96 4.91 -10.81
CA ALA A 204 -18.28 6.04 -10.18
C ALA A 204 -19.27 7.11 -9.69
N GLU A 205 -20.31 7.43 -10.47
CA GLU A 205 -21.36 8.37 -10.04
C GLU A 205 -22.20 7.82 -8.88
N MET A 206 -22.48 6.52 -8.85
CA MET A 206 -23.18 5.90 -7.73
C MET A 206 -22.35 5.95 -6.44
N LEU A 207 -21.04 5.73 -6.52
CA LEU A 207 -20.13 5.91 -5.38
C LEU A 207 -20.14 7.37 -4.88
N LYS A 208 -20.04 8.36 -5.79
CA LYS A 208 -20.13 9.79 -5.41
C LYS A 208 -21.45 10.11 -4.68
N LYS A 209 -22.58 9.57 -5.15
CA LYS A 209 -23.90 9.74 -4.49
C LYS A 209 -23.93 9.08 -3.12
N LEU A 210 -23.42 7.86 -2.99
CA LEU A 210 -23.33 7.14 -1.72
C LEU A 210 -22.58 7.97 -0.66
N PHE A 211 -21.44 8.55 -1.04
CA PHE A 211 -20.62 9.34 -0.12
C PHE A 211 -21.25 10.67 0.28
N LYS A 212 -21.94 11.34 -0.66
CA LYS A 212 -22.69 12.58 -0.38
C LYS A 212 -23.82 12.34 0.63
N ASN A 213 -24.53 11.23 0.53
CA ASN A 213 -25.63 10.91 1.43
C ASN A 213 -25.16 10.68 2.88
N LYS A 214 -24.03 10.00 3.07
CA LYS A 214 -23.42 9.80 4.40
C LYS A 214 -22.99 11.10 5.08
N LYS A 215 -22.47 12.08 4.32
CA LYS A 215 -22.10 13.39 4.86
C LYS A 215 -23.33 14.19 5.34
N ARG A 216 -24.50 13.98 4.73
CA ARG A 216 -25.75 14.63 5.15
C ARG A 216 -26.28 14.04 6.46
N THR A 217 -26.31 12.71 6.59
CA THR A 217 -26.83 12.05 7.80
C THR A 217 -26.02 12.35 9.05
N LYS A 218 -24.70 12.57 8.92
CA LYS A 218 -23.82 12.98 10.04
C LYS A 218 -23.96 14.44 10.48
N LYS A 219 -24.54 15.32 9.66
CA LYS A 219 -24.75 16.76 10.00
C LYS A 219 -26.11 17.03 10.64
N SER A 220 -27.01 16.05 10.62
CA SER A 220 -28.38 16.13 11.13
C SER A 220 -28.57 15.46 12.50
N THR A 221 -27.46 15.03 13.13
CA THR A 221 -27.37 14.43 14.47
C THR A 221 -26.38 15.23 15.29
#